data_AF-A0A8T5NUP7-F1
#
_entry.id   AF-A0A8T5NUP7-F1
#
_cell.length_a   1.000
_cell.length_b   1.000
_cell.length_c   1.000
_cell.angle_alpha   90.00
_cell.angle_beta   90.00
_cell.angle_gamma   90.00
#
_symmetry.space_group_name_H-M   'P 1'
#
loop_
_entity.id
_entity.type
_entity.pdbx_description
1 polymer ?
#
loop_
_entity_poly.entity_id
_entity_poly.type
_entity_poly.pdbx_seq_one_letter_code
_entity_poly.pdbx_strand_id
1 'polypeptide(L)'
;WKKVNRFAERALQYVEKEHRYQLLYKDLATNPEYELKKLCNFIGVDYSPQCLDFRQSNHHILGNTKMRLGSNSSIYYDEKWRRSLSSEQLKLFDRLAGKMNRKYGYF
;
A
#
# COMPACT_ATOMS: atom_id res chain seq x y z
N TRP A 1 -3.60 1.61 -11.84
CA TRP A 1 -4.33 2.14 -10.67
C TRP A 1 -5.85 1.98 -10.79
N LYS A 2 -6.59 2.85 -11.50
CA LYS A 2 -8.08 2.82 -11.54
C LYS A 2 -8.69 1.46 -11.94
N LYS A 3 -8.16 0.83 -12.99
CA LYS A 3 -8.62 -0.49 -13.47
C LYS A 3 -8.48 -1.58 -12.39
N VAL A 4 -7.34 -1.59 -11.69
CA VAL A 4 -7.04 -2.56 -10.63
C VAL A 4 -7.94 -2.34 -9.41
N ASN A 5 -8.13 -1.09 -8.98
CA ASN A 5 -9.04 -0.78 -7.87
C ASN A 5 -10.49 -1.14 -8.21
N ARG A 6 -10.97 -0.88 -9.44
CA ARG A 6 -12.30 -1.35 -9.86
C ARG A 6 -12.45 -2.87 -9.81
N PHE A 7 -11.40 -3.60 -10.17
CA PHE A 7 -11.40 -5.06 -10.08
C PHE A 7 -11.48 -5.51 -8.63
N ALA A 8 -10.66 -4.91 -7.74
CA ALA A 8 -10.70 -5.18 -6.31
C ALA A 8 -12.09 -4.85 -5.71
N GLU A 9 -12.69 -3.69 -6.05
CA GLU A 9 -14.05 -3.34 -5.59
C GLU A 9 -15.09 -4.37 -5.99
N ARG A 10 -15.00 -4.92 -7.21
CA ARG A 10 -15.90 -5.98 -7.68
C ARG A 10 -15.66 -7.30 -6.95
N ALA A 11 -14.40 -7.71 -6.77
CA ALA A 11 -14.08 -8.91 -6.01
C ALA A 11 -14.59 -8.80 -4.56
N LEU A 12 -14.45 -7.64 -3.94
CA LEU A 12 -14.94 -7.36 -2.60
C LEU A 12 -16.46 -7.44 -2.48
N GLN A 13 -17.25 -7.35 -3.57
CA GLN A 13 -18.71 -7.53 -3.49
C GLN A 13 -19.11 -8.94 -3.01
N TYR A 14 -18.22 -9.92 -3.18
CA TYR A 14 -18.45 -11.32 -2.81
C TYR A 14 -17.85 -11.71 -1.44
N VAL A 15 -17.25 -10.76 -0.73
CA VAL A 15 -16.61 -10.99 0.57
C VAL A 15 -17.43 -10.26 1.63
N GLU A 16 -17.80 -10.86 2.75
CA GLU A 16 -18.54 -10.15 3.82
C GLU A 16 -17.69 -9.04 4.45
N LYS A 17 -18.30 -8.01 5.04
CA LYS A 17 -17.57 -6.81 5.49
C LYS A 17 -16.55 -7.12 6.59
N GLU A 18 -16.89 -8.07 7.44
CA GLU A 18 -16.13 -8.57 8.58
C GLU A 18 -14.83 -9.24 8.13
N HIS A 19 -14.82 -9.78 6.90
CA HIS A 19 -13.66 -10.40 6.27
C HIS A 19 -12.85 -9.44 5.39
N ARG A 20 -13.10 -8.11 5.50
CA ARG A 20 -12.38 -7.09 4.75
C ARG A 20 -11.54 -6.23 5.69
N TYR A 21 -10.25 -6.12 5.40
CA TYR A 21 -9.36 -5.17 6.04
C TYR A 21 -8.77 -4.23 5.01
N GLN A 22 -8.93 -2.93 5.22
CA GLN A 22 -8.35 -1.90 4.35
C GLN A 22 -7.17 -1.26 5.06
N LEU A 23 -5.98 -1.44 4.48
CA LEU A 23 -4.75 -0.80 4.93
C LEU A 23 -4.32 0.26 3.91
N LEU A 24 -4.15 1.50 4.37
CA LEU A 24 -3.61 2.56 3.53
C LEU A 24 -2.08 2.50 3.55
N TYR A 25 -1.47 2.60 2.36
CA TYR A 25 -0.02 2.65 2.24
C TYR A 25 0.58 3.77 3.07
N LYS A 26 -0.07 4.94 3.13
CA LYS A 26 0.38 6.08 3.94
C LYS A 26 0.47 5.71 5.41
N ASP A 27 -0.59 5.11 5.97
CA ASP A 27 -0.65 4.79 7.40
C ASP A 27 0.38 3.74 7.77
N LEU A 28 0.53 2.70 6.94
CA LEU A 28 1.58 1.69 7.11
C LEU A 28 2.97 2.33 7.02
N ALA A 29 3.18 3.25 6.08
CA ALA A 29 4.47 3.85 5.84
C ALA A 29 4.89 4.87 6.91
N THR A 30 3.92 5.48 7.60
CA THR A 30 4.16 6.44 8.69
C THR A 30 4.15 5.80 10.07
N ASN A 31 3.31 4.77 10.28
CA ASN A 31 3.13 4.10 11.58
C ASN A 31 3.15 2.57 11.42
N PRO A 32 4.26 1.98 10.94
CA PRO A 32 4.31 0.58 10.52
C PRO A 32 3.99 -0.39 11.66
N GLU A 33 4.56 -0.19 12.86
CA GLU A 33 4.30 -1.07 14.00
C GLU A 33 2.82 -1.10 14.40
N TYR A 34 2.19 0.07 14.46
CA TYR A 34 0.79 0.20 14.86
C TYR A 34 -0.14 -0.48 13.87
N GLU A 35 0.04 -0.21 12.57
CA GLU A 35 -0.80 -0.81 11.54
C GLU A 35 -0.56 -2.32 11.36
N LEU A 36 0.67 -2.79 11.56
CA LEU A 36 0.97 -4.22 11.54
C LEU A 36 0.33 -4.95 12.73
N LYS A 37 0.36 -4.39 13.94
CA LYS A 37 -0.35 -4.98 15.09
C LYS A 37 -1.85 -5.12 14.83
N LYS A 38 -2.49 -4.10 14.25
CA LYS A 38 -3.90 -4.16 13.87
C LYS A 38 -4.17 -5.21 12.80
N LEU A 39 -3.32 -5.30 11.79
CA LEU A 39 -3.42 -6.31 10.74
C LEU A 39 -3.25 -7.73 11.30
N CYS A 40 -2.23 -7.96 12.15
CA CYS A 40 -1.99 -9.23 12.84
C CYS A 40 -3.22 -9.66 13.65
N ASN A 41 -3.77 -8.74 14.44
CA ASN A 41 -5.00 -8.98 15.19
C ASN A 41 -6.20 -9.31 14.28
N PHE A 42 -6.33 -8.63 13.14
CA PHE A 42 -7.40 -8.90 12.17
C PHE A 42 -7.30 -10.31 11.56
N ILE A 43 -6.10 -10.78 11.23
CA ILE A 43 -5.88 -12.11 10.65
C ILE A 43 -5.75 -13.21 11.72
N GLY A 44 -5.78 -12.87 13.01
CA GLY A 44 -5.69 -13.82 14.11
C GLY A 44 -4.30 -14.40 14.35
N VAL A 45 -3.23 -13.63 14.09
CA VAL A 45 -1.84 -14.03 14.38
C VAL A 45 -1.19 -13.09 15.38
N ASP A 46 -0.24 -13.60 16.16
CA ASP A 46 0.53 -12.79 17.09
C ASP A 46 1.49 -11.84 16.35
N TYR A 47 1.55 -10.59 16.81
CA TYR A 47 2.52 -9.64 16.30
C TYR A 47 3.93 -9.98 16.76
N SER A 48 4.87 -9.95 15.82
CA SER A 48 6.30 -10.14 16.06
C SER A 48 7.04 -8.87 15.61
N PRO A 49 7.92 -8.28 16.45
CA PRO A 49 8.73 -7.12 16.06
C PRO A 49 9.59 -7.36 14.81
N GLN A 50 9.96 -8.61 14.55
CA GLN A 50 10.69 -9.04 13.36
C GLN A 50 9.93 -8.75 12.05
N CYS A 51 8.61 -8.55 12.10
CA CYS A 51 7.82 -8.12 10.94
C CYS A 51 8.28 -6.76 10.36
N LEU A 52 8.93 -5.92 11.17
CA LEU A 52 9.51 -4.64 10.71
C LEU A 52 10.82 -4.82 9.95
N ASP A 53 11.54 -5.93 10.19
CA ASP A 53 12.76 -6.28 9.47
C ASP A 53 12.42 -7.14 8.25
N PHE A 54 11.75 -6.52 7.29
CA PHE A 54 11.30 -7.20 6.08
C PHE A 54 12.46 -7.83 5.30
N ARG A 55 13.68 -7.29 5.41
CA ARG A 55 14.88 -7.74 4.70
C ARG A 55 15.49 -9.02 5.23
N GLN A 56 15.26 -9.38 6.50
CA GLN A 56 15.79 -10.63 7.05
C GLN A 56 15.12 -11.88 6.47
N SER A 57 13.95 -11.73 5.84
CA SER A 57 13.21 -12.84 5.25
C SER A 57 13.70 -13.20 3.83
N ASN A 58 13.70 -14.49 3.50
CA ASN A 58 13.97 -14.96 2.13
C ASN A 58 12.86 -14.50 1.20
N HIS A 59 13.12 -13.47 0.40
CA HIS A 59 12.17 -12.98 -0.60
C HIS A 59 12.19 -13.83 -1.88
N HIS A 60 11.02 -14.19 -2.40
CA HIS A 60 10.91 -14.76 -3.74
C HIS A 60 11.53 -13.82 -4.79
N ILE A 61 12.35 -14.38 -5.66
CA ILE A 61 13.35 -13.66 -6.48
C ILE A 61 12.72 -12.90 -7.67
N LEU A 62 11.45 -13.12 -7.99
CA LEU A 62 10.83 -12.61 -9.23
C LEU A 62 10.15 -11.24 -9.02
N GLY A 63 10.64 -10.21 -9.73
CA GLY A 63 9.88 -8.99 -10.00
C GLY A 63 10.25 -7.70 -9.25
N ASN A 64 11.28 -7.68 -8.38
CA ASN A 64 11.60 -6.49 -7.58
C ASN A 64 13.11 -6.16 -7.48
N THR A 65 13.77 -5.96 -8.62
CA THR A 65 15.23 -5.71 -8.71
C THR A 65 15.70 -4.48 -7.92
N LYS A 66 14.85 -3.45 -7.78
CA LYS A 66 15.21 -2.22 -7.06
C LYS A 66 15.21 -2.42 -5.54
N MET A 67 14.31 -3.26 -5.01
CA MET A 67 14.35 -3.71 -3.62
C MET A 67 15.52 -4.68 -3.37
N ARG A 68 15.85 -5.52 -4.37
CA ARG A 68 16.97 -6.48 -4.35
C ARG A 68 18.35 -5.84 -4.23
N LEU A 69 18.60 -4.75 -4.97
CA LEU A 69 19.92 -4.10 -5.04
C LEU A 69 20.05 -2.88 -4.12
N GLY A 70 18.94 -2.46 -3.50
CA GLY A 70 18.93 -1.32 -2.59
C GLY A 70 19.26 -1.70 -1.15
N SER A 71 19.87 -0.78 -0.41
CA SER A 71 20.16 -0.91 1.03
C SER A 71 19.08 -0.33 1.95
N ASN A 72 18.02 0.31 1.42
CA ASN A 72 16.94 0.97 2.20
C ASN A 72 16.14 0.02 3.11
N SER A 73 16.54 -0.13 4.38
CA SER A 73 15.89 -1.05 5.34
C SER A 73 14.71 -0.42 6.07
N SER A 74 14.43 0.85 5.77
CA SER A 74 13.37 1.61 6.40
C SER A 74 12.10 1.61 5.57
N ILE A 75 10.98 1.44 6.26
CA ILE A 75 9.66 1.77 5.75
C ILE A 75 9.48 3.28 5.92
N TYR A 76 9.24 4.00 4.84
CA TYR A 76 8.93 5.42 4.87
C TYR A 76 7.93 5.75 3.76
N TYR A 77 7.20 6.86 3.97
CA TYR A 77 6.21 7.34 3.03
C TYR A 77 6.89 8.08 1.86
N ASP A 78 6.82 7.51 0.65
CA ASP A 78 7.42 8.08 -0.55
C ASP A 78 6.38 8.83 -1.41
N GLU A 79 6.54 10.15 -1.52
CA GLU A 79 5.71 11.03 -2.35
C GLU A 79 6.41 11.50 -3.63
N LYS A 80 7.37 10.73 -4.16
CA LYS A 80 8.13 11.08 -5.38
C LYS A 80 7.23 11.49 -6.55
N TRP A 81 6.04 10.91 -6.67
CA TRP A 81 5.06 11.24 -7.70
C TRP A 81 4.71 12.75 -7.73
N ARG A 82 4.71 13.44 -6.58
CA ARG A 82 4.46 14.89 -6.49
C ARG A 82 5.54 15.71 -7.18
N ARG A 83 6.79 15.21 -7.20
CA ARG A 83 7.95 15.90 -7.78
C ARG A 83 8.24 15.43 -9.21
N SER A 84 7.85 14.22 -9.58
CA SER A 84 8.17 13.63 -10.88
C SER A 84 7.12 13.86 -11.96
N LEU A 85 5.89 14.24 -11.58
CA LEU A 85 4.80 14.48 -12.52
C LEU A 85 4.63 15.99 -12.75
N SER A 86 4.47 16.37 -14.02
CA SER A 86 4.08 17.73 -14.40
C SER A 86 2.65 18.05 -13.97
N SER A 87 2.33 19.34 -13.93
CA SER A 87 0.99 19.84 -13.60
C SER A 87 -0.07 19.30 -14.57
N GLU A 88 0.26 19.17 -15.86
CA GLU A 88 -0.61 18.63 -16.90
C GLU A 88 -0.89 17.14 -16.67
N GLN A 89 0.13 16.37 -16.30
CA GLN A 89 -0.02 14.95 -15.97
C GLN A 89 -0.86 14.75 -14.71
N LEU A 90 -0.68 15.60 -13.69
CA LEU A 90 -1.50 15.57 -12.48
C LEU A 90 -2.97 15.90 -12.77
N LYS A 91 -3.24 16.94 -13.57
CA LYS A 91 -4.61 17.27 -14.02
C LYS A 91 -5.24 16.14 -14.83
N LEU A 92 -4.47 15.53 -15.74
CA LEU A 92 -4.94 14.38 -16.52
C LEU A 92 -5.28 13.19 -15.61
N PHE A 93 -4.41 12.89 -14.64
CA PHE A 93 -4.66 11.84 -13.66
C PHE A 93 -5.91 12.13 -12.83
N ASP A 94 -6.07 13.35 -12.31
CA ASP A 94 -7.23 13.73 -11.50
C ASP A 94 -8.53 13.60 -12.31
N ARG A 95 -8.54 14.04 -13.58
CA ARG A 95 -9.68 13.86 -14.48
C ARG A 95 -10.03 12.38 -14.68
N LEU A 96 -9.03 11.51 -14.81
CA LEU A 96 -9.26 10.10 -15.10
C LEU A 96 -9.59 9.27 -13.84
N ALA A 97 -8.90 9.51 -12.73
CA ALA A 97 -8.90 8.65 -11.55
C ALA A 97 -9.18 9.39 -10.23
N GLY A 98 -9.21 10.72 -10.23
CA GLY A 98 -9.30 11.56 -9.02
C GLY A 98 -10.46 11.23 -8.10
N LYS A 99 -11.67 11.01 -8.64
CA LYS A 99 -12.84 10.60 -7.84
C LYS A 99 -12.57 9.33 -7.03
N MET A 100 -11.96 8.34 -7.67
CA MET A 100 -11.61 7.08 -7.00
C MET A 100 -10.39 7.28 -6.07
N ASN A 101 -9.43 8.13 -6.44
CA ASN A 101 -8.27 8.45 -5.61
C ASN A 101 -8.69 9.04 -4.26
N ARG A 102 -9.60 10.02 -4.29
CA ARG A 102 -10.21 10.62 -3.10
C ARG A 102 -11.02 9.62 -2.27
N LYS A 103 -11.76 8.71 -2.91
CA LYS A 103 -12.48 7.62 -2.21
C LYS A 103 -11.54 6.78 -1.34
N TYR A 104 -10.30 6.59 -1.78
CA TYR A 104 -9.27 5.83 -1.06
C TYR A 104 -8.36 6.71 -0.17
N GLY A 105 -8.71 7.99 0.05
CA GLY A 105 -7.96 8.87 0.96
C GLY A 105 -6.70 9.49 0.37
N TYR A 106 -6.52 9.48 -0.95
CA TYR A 106 -5.38 10.10 -1.63
C TYR A 106 -5.77 11.45 -2.27
N PHE A 107 -4.95 12.48 -2.02
CA PHE A 107 -5.13 13.87 -2.48
C PHE A 107 -3.93 14.35 -3.31
#